data_AF-A0A259ME10-F1
#
_entry.id   AF-A0A259ME10-F1
#
_cell.length_a   1.000
_cell.length_b   1.000
_cell.length_c   1.000
_cell.angle_alpha   90.00
_cell.angle_beta   90.00
_cell.angle_gamma   90.00
#
_symmetry.space_group_name_H-M   'P 1'
#
loop_
_entity.id
_entity.type
_entity.pdbx_description
1 polymer ?
#
loop_
_entity_poly.entity_id
_entity_poly.type
_entity_poly.pdbx_seq_one_letter_code
_entity_poly.pdbx_strand_id
1 'polypeptide(L)' 'MTALTLHDVATGTHPVGIECDRCVRRVVVTAAALKAVAGDRRTLEQAGVVCGKCGSRAFSVTRFLSAASVRSFVRNH' A
#
# COMPACT_ATOMS: atom_id res chain seq x y z
N MET A 1 3.07 -10.63 -12.26
CA MET A 1 3.36 -9.32 -11.63
C MET A 1 3.99 -9.61 -10.29
N THR A 2 5.18 -9.07 -10.00
CA THR A 2 5.84 -9.23 -8.70
C THR A 2 5.06 -8.46 -7.65
N ALA A 3 4.66 -9.11 -6.55
CA ALA A 3 3.96 -8.44 -5.47
C ALA A 3 4.87 -7.42 -4.78
N LEU A 4 4.37 -6.23 -4.51
CA LEU A 4 5.12 -5.15 -3.89
C LEU A 4 5.45 -5.50 -2.43
N THR A 5 6.72 -5.38 -2.04
CA THR A 5 7.21 -5.75 -0.70
C THR A 5 7.36 -4.54 0.22
N LEU A 6 7.47 -4.76 1.52
CA LEU A 6 7.76 -3.70 2.49
C LEU A 6 9.10 -3.00 2.20
N HIS A 7 10.09 -3.69 1.65
CA HIS A 7 11.34 -3.09 1.18
C HIS A 7 11.09 -2.07 0.07
N ASP A 8 10.22 -2.38 -0.89
CA ASP A 8 9.87 -1.46 -1.98
C ASP A 8 9.13 -0.23 -1.46
N VAL A 9 8.29 -0.40 -0.44
CA VAL A 9 7.63 0.71 0.27
C VAL A 9 8.67 1.56 1.01
N ALA A 10 9.59 0.94 1.74
CA ALA A 10 10.58 1.61 2.57
C ALA A 10 11.60 2.43 1.76
N THR A 11 11.95 1.95 0.57
CA THR A 11 12.87 2.64 -0.36
C THR A 11 12.15 3.63 -1.28
N GLY A 12 10.82 3.71 -1.21
CA GLY A 12 10.03 4.67 -1.95
C GLY A 12 10.07 6.08 -1.36
N THR A 13 10.18 7.09 -2.22
CA THR A 13 10.14 8.51 -1.82
C THR A 13 8.71 9.00 -1.56
N HIS A 14 7.72 8.35 -2.16
CA HIS A 14 6.31 8.72 -2.08
C HIS A 14 5.55 7.71 -1.21
N PRO A 15 4.42 8.10 -0.59
CA PRO A 15 3.52 7.13 0.02
C PRO A 15 3.02 6.11 -1.02
N VAL A 16 2.38 5.05 -0.54
CA VAL A 16 1.75 4.04 -1.38
C VAL A 16 0.24 4.09 -1.24
N GLY A 17 -0.46 3.80 -2.33
CA GLY A 17 -1.90 3.58 -2.33
C GLY A 17 -2.19 2.12 -2.02
N ILE A 18 -3.12 1.87 -1.11
CA ILE A 18 -3.62 0.52 -0.83
C ILE A 18 -5.11 0.53 -1.14
N GLU A 19 -5.54 -0.41 -1.98
CA GLU A 19 -6.94 -0.71 -2.24
C GLU A 19 -7.26 -2.11 -1.72
N CYS A 20 -8.34 -2.24 -0.95
CA CYS A 20 -8.85 -3.54 -0.57
C CYS A 20 -9.67 -4.15 -1.70
N ASP A 21 -9.23 -5.29 -2.24
CA ASP A 21 -9.88 -5.94 -3.39
C ASP A 21 -11.32 -6.41 -3.10
N ARG A 22 -11.68 -6.53 -1.81
CA ARG A 22 -13.00 -6.99 -1.38
C ARG A 22 -14.03 -5.89 -1.20
N CYS A 23 -13.62 -4.75 -0.62
CA CYS A 23 -14.56 -3.67 -0.27
C CYS A 23 -14.24 -2.35 -0.98
N VAL A 24 -13.25 -2.37 -1.87
CA VAL A 24 -12.78 -1.25 -2.70
C VAL A 24 -12.36 -0.03 -1.87
N ARG A 25 -12.13 -0.22 -0.56
CA ARG A 25 -11.66 0.84 0.32
C ARG A 25 -10.22 1.18 -0.05
N ARG A 26 -9.99 2.45 -0.34
CA ARG A 26 -8.68 3.01 -0.67
C ARG A 26 -8.13 3.83 0.50
N VAL A 27 -6.83 3.71 0.72
CA VAL A 27 -6.07 4.55 1.66
C VAL A 27 -4.72 4.88 1.07
N VAL A 28 -4.18 6.05 1.46
CA VAL A 28 -2.79 6.41 1.18
C VAL A 28 -2.01 6.27 2.48
N VAL A 29 -0.94 5.49 2.45
CA VAL A 29 -0.12 5.22 3.64
C VAL A 29 1.35 5.49 3.37
N THR A 30 2.04 5.99 4.38
CA THR A 30 3.49 6.19 4.34
C THR A 30 4.22 4.90 4.73
N ALA A 31 5.50 4.80 4.38
CA ALA A 31 6.37 3.72 4.85
C ALA A 31 6.37 3.59 6.38
N ALA A 32 6.41 4.73 7.09
CA ALA A 32 6.37 4.76 8.55
C ALA A 32 5.06 4.18 9.13
N ALA A 33 3.91 4.48 8.52
CA ALA A 33 2.62 3.93 8.96
C ALA A 33 2.55 2.41 8.80
N LEU A 34 3.20 1.87 7.76
CA LEU A 34 3.33 0.43 7.52
C LEU A 34 4.47 -0.23 8.30
N LYS A 35 5.27 0.54 9.07
CA LYS A 35 6.51 0.07 9.69
C LYS A 35 7.42 -0.64 8.68
N ALA A 36 7.43 -0.15 7.44
CA ALA A 36 8.19 -0.74 6.35
C ALA A 36 9.69 -0.47 6.57
N VAL A 37 10.51 -1.52 6.43
CA VAL A 37 11.96 -1.46 6.64
C VAL A 37 12.68 -1.95 5.38
N ALA A 38 13.77 -1.29 5.01
CA ALA A 38 14.60 -1.74 3.90
C ALA A 38 15.17 -3.15 4.20
N GLY A 39 15.02 -4.09 3.26
CA GLY A 39 15.40 -5.49 3.41
C GLY A 39 14.23 -6.40 3.78
N ASP A 40 13.08 -5.85 4.22
CA ASP A 40 11.88 -6.64 4.49
C ASP A 40 11.17 -7.05 3.19
N ARG A 41 11.36 -8.31 2.79
CA ARG A 41 10.80 -8.85 1.55
C ARG A 41 9.35 -9.34 1.69
N ARG A 42 8.72 -9.15 2.85
CA ARG A 42 7.32 -9.54 3.04
C ARG A 42 6.40 -8.62 2.24
N THR A 43 5.33 -9.20 1.68
CA THR A 43 4.19 -8.44 1.17
C THR A 43 3.33 -7.92 2.33
N LEU A 44 2.36 -7.04 2.05
CA LEU A 44 1.41 -6.56 3.06
C LEU A 44 0.62 -7.72 3.70
N GLU A 45 0.24 -8.71 2.91
CA GLU A 45 -0.46 -9.92 3.40
C GLU A 45 0.43 -10.70 4.38
N GLN A 46 1.69 -10.94 4.02
CA GLN A 46 2.66 -11.64 4.87
C GLN A 46 3.04 -10.86 6.13
N ALA A 47 2.94 -9.53 6.08
CA ALA A 47 3.12 -8.65 7.24
C ALA A 47 1.87 -8.61 8.16
N GLY A 48 0.78 -9.30 7.79
CA GLY A 48 -0.44 -9.38 8.59
C GLY A 48 -1.34 -8.15 8.49
N VAL A 49 -1.19 -7.33 7.45
CA VAL A 49 -2.09 -6.19 7.21
C VAL A 49 -3.49 -6.70 6.91
N VAL A 50 -4.50 -6.09 7.54
CA VAL A 50 -5.92 -6.42 7.37
C VAL A 50 -6.73 -5.17 7.09
N CYS A 51 -7.78 -5.30 6.29
CA CYS A 51 -8.66 -4.18 6.00
C CYS A 51 -9.47 -3.88 7.27
N GLY A 52 -9.30 -2.69 7.84
CA GLY A 52 -10.06 -2.30 9.04
C GLY A 52 -11.58 -2.25 8.86
N LYS A 53 -12.11 -2.30 7.62
CA LYS A 53 -13.55 -2.34 7.34
C LYS A 53 -14.10 -3.76 7.20
N CYS A 54 -13.45 -4.62 6.42
CA CYS A 54 -13.99 -5.94 6.06
C CYS A 54 -13.11 -7.13 6.47
N GLY A 55 -11.97 -6.90 7.11
CA GLY A 55 -11.03 -7.92 7.56
C GLY A 55 -10.25 -8.64 6.46
N SER A 56 -10.45 -8.29 5.18
CA SER A 56 -9.72 -8.89 4.06
C SER A 56 -8.21 -8.64 4.16
N ARG A 57 -7.43 -9.62 3.68
CA ARG A 57 -5.97 -9.52 3.50
C ARG A 57 -5.55 -9.36 2.03
N ALA A 58 -6.51 -9.41 1.12
CA ALA A 58 -6.29 -9.18 -0.31
C ALA A 58 -6.29 -7.68 -0.60
N PHE A 59 -5.17 -7.19 -1.14
CA PHE A 59 -4.97 -5.80 -1.49
C PHE A 59 -4.22 -5.63 -2.81
N SER A 60 -4.65 -4.63 -3.56
CA SER A 60 -3.89 -4.04 -4.65
C SER A 60 -3.08 -2.84 -4.12
N VAL A 61 -1.79 -2.81 -4.43
CA VAL A 61 -0.87 -1.76 -3.96
C VAL A 61 -0.32 -0.98 -5.14
N THR A 62 -0.45 0.34 -5.07
CA THR A 62 0.03 1.27 -6.09
C THR A 62 1.21 2.07 -5.55
N ARG A 63 2.37 1.93 -6.18
CA ARG A 63 3.52 2.80 -5.92
C ARG A 63 3.35 4.11 -6.68
N PHE A 64 3.41 5.24 -5.98
CA PHE A 64 3.35 6.54 -6.63
C PHE A 64 4.75 7.01 -7.04
N LEU A 65 4.84 7.59 -8.23
CA LEU A 65 6.07 8.20 -8.75
C LEU A 65 6.05 9.73 -8.65
N SER A 66 4.89 10.31 -8.31
CA SER A 66 4.72 11.75 -8.15
C SER A 66 3.58 12.07 -7.19
N ALA A 67 3.62 13.28 -6.60
CA ALA A 67 2.53 13.81 -5.78
C ALA A 67 1.21 13.97 -6.58
N ALA A 68 1.28 14.20 -7.89
CA ALA A 68 0.10 14.26 -8.75
C ALA A 68 -0.64 12.92 -8.80
N SER A 69 0.10 11.81 -8.91
CA SER A 69 -0.45 10.45 -8.88
C SER A 69 -1.14 10.13 -7.55
N VAL A 70 -0.55 10.59 -6.42
CA VAL A 70 -1.18 10.46 -5.10
C VAL A 70 -2.54 11.15 -5.07
N ARG A 71 -2.61 12.40 -5.54
CA ARG A 71 -3.86 13.19 -5.55
C ARG A 71 -4.93 12.58 -6.46
N SER A 72 -4.53 11.97 -7.58
CA SER A 72 -5.46 11.29 -8.49
C SER A 72 -6.06 10.03 -7.85
N PHE A 73 -5.23 9.24 -7.15
CA PHE A 73 -5.69 8.04 -6.45
C PHE A 73 -6.78 8.32 -5.41
N VAL A 74 -6.66 9.45 -4.69
CA VAL A 74 -7.66 9.87 -3.70
C VAL A 74 -8.91 10.46 -4.35
N ARG A 75 -8.78 11.16 -5.50
CA ARG A 75 -9.90 11.84 -6.16
C ARG A 75 -10.80 10.94 -7.00
N ASN A 76 -10.31 9.81 -7.50
CA ASN A 76 -11.12 8.88 -8.31
C ASN A 76 -12.05 7.99 -7.45
N HIS A 77 -12.77 8.57 -6.48
CA HIS A 77 -13.76 7.87 -5.65
C HIS A 77 -15.18 8.34 -5.97
#